data_AF-A0A705VTX0-F1
#
_entry.id   AF-A0A705VTX0-F1
#
_cell.length_a   1.000
_cell.length_b   1.000
_cell.length_c   1.000
_cell.angle_alpha   90.00
_cell.angle_beta   90.00
_cell.angle_gamma   90.00
#
_symmetry.space_group_name_H-M   'P 1'
#
loop_
_entity.id
_entity.type
_entity.pdbx_description
1 polymer ?
#
loop_
_entity_poly.entity_id
_entity_poly.type
_entity_poly.pdbx_seq_one_letter_code
_entity_poly.pdbx_strand_id
1 'polypeptide(L)'
;MTKPLNTTQAVIEWVNNTRRYATRLDDEADALLAQLTLAAADESALNAACASHGCVGLYGYAQSAKAHLLTTLCGNENGKLEIITPDRDYDYFSHINPGHAPANMAIRFTRDIFSNESGWPLRLRLISEAELVQIFIAWTSSSPVCRQVEKSIITSRLEKWQSLRQPQPVPGVTAEEVATTASFWRSCLPSARQHIDDATWQHFASLLPALDLTTRAHAWALLWGEQPEITQQWLALAHMLQQTGHAGELAAPLSLLV
;
A
#
# COMPACT_ATOMS: atom_id res chain seq x y z
N MET A 1 15.94 -2.06 24.58
CA MET A 1 15.36 -3.15 23.76
C MET A 1 13.88 -3.23 24.08
N THR A 2 13.05 -2.57 23.28
CA THR A 2 11.58 -2.67 23.35
C THR A 2 11.18 -4.06 22.86
N LYS A 3 10.48 -4.82 23.69
CA LYS A 3 9.93 -6.13 23.33
C LYS A 3 8.95 -5.91 22.17
N PRO A 4 9.04 -6.65 21.05
CA PRO A 4 8.10 -6.47 19.95
C PRO A 4 6.68 -6.69 20.46
N LEU A 5 5.78 -5.81 20.05
CA LEU A 5 4.39 -5.68 20.50
C LEU A 5 3.51 -6.84 19.95
N ASN A 6 3.93 -8.10 20.04
CA ASN A 6 3.12 -9.27 19.63
C ASN A 6 1.81 -9.48 20.41
N THR A 7 1.43 -8.54 21.27
CA THR A 7 0.18 -8.54 22.04
C THR A 7 -1.03 -8.60 21.11
N THR A 8 -1.05 -7.81 20.03
CA THR A 8 -2.23 -7.71 19.16
C THR A 8 -2.50 -9.03 18.44
N GLN A 9 -1.45 -9.67 17.91
CA GLN A 9 -1.56 -10.99 17.26
C GLN A 9 -2.02 -12.09 18.23
N ALA A 10 -1.49 -12.09 19.46
CA ALA A 10 -1.91 -13.04 20.49
C ALA A 10 -3.39 -12.88 20.86
N VAL A 11 -3.89 -11.65 20.89
CA VAL A 11 -5.32 -11.38 21.14
C VAL A 11 -6.17 -11.84 19.96
N ILE A 12 -5.75 -11.60 18.71
CA ILE A 12 -6.44 -12.10 17.51
C ILE A 12 -6.58 -13.63 17.54
N GLU A 13 -5.50 -14.34 17.88
CA GLU A 13 -5.51 -15.80 18.02
C GLU A 13 -6.44 -16.26 19.15
N TRP A 14 -6.41 -15.57 20.29
CA TRP A 14 -7.30 -15.86 21.42
C TRP A 14 -8.78 -15.68 21.05
N VAL A 15 -9.14 -14.61 20.35
CA VAL A 15 -10.52 -14.38 19.88
C VAL A 15 -10.94 -15.50 18.93
N ASN A 16 -10.12 -15.83 17.93
CA ASN A 16 -10.40 -16.89 16.96
C ASN A 16 -10.56 -18.28 17.59
N ASN A 17 -9.85 -18.56 18.67
CA ASN A 17 -9.98 -19.82 19.41
C ASN A 17 -11.22 -19.81 20.31
N THR A 18 -11.42 -18.72 21.06
CA THR A 18 -12.46 -18.64 22.10
C THR A 18 -13.87 -18.52 21.53
N ARG A 19 -14.03 -17.85 20.37
CA ARG A 19 -15.33 -17.72 19.70
C ARG A 19 -15.99 -19.07 19.38
N ARG A 20 -15.20 -20.14 19.21
CA ARG A 20 -15.70 -21.50 18.89
C ARG A 20 -16.56 -22.11 19.99
N TYR A 21 -16.42 -21.66 21.23
CA TYR A 21 -17.11 -22.24 22.39
C TYR A 21 -17.76 -21.18 23.30
N ALA A 22 -17.65 -19.89 22.98
CA ALA A 22 -18.27 -18.81 23.73
C ALA A 22 -19.23 -18.00 22.82
N THR A 23 -20.52 -18.33 22.84
CA THR A 23 -21.55 -17.72 21.98
C THR A 23 -21.57 -16.19 22.05
N ARG A 24 -21.50 -15.64 23.27
CA ARG A 24 -21.49 -14.18 23.46
C ARG A 24 -20.27 -13.49 22.83
N LEU A 25 -19.13 -14.16 22.81
CA LEU A 25 -17.95 -13.62 22.13
C LEU A 25 -18.10 -13.77 20.61
N ASP A 26 -18.66 -14.87 20.13
CA ASP A 26 -18.87 -15.11 18.71
C ASP A 26 -19.76 -14.05 18.05
N ASP A 27 -20.81 -13.60 18.76
CA ASP A 27 -21.72 -12.53 18.31
C ASP A 27 -20.98 -11.21 17.97
N GLU A 28 -19.87 -10.92 18.65
CA GLU A 28 -19.08 -9.69 18.49
C GLU A 28 -17.70 -9.93 17.84
N ALA A 29 -17.33 -11.19 17.59
CA ALA A 29 -15.98 -11.57 17.23
C ALA A 29 -15.51 -10.93 15.92
N ASP A 30 -16.38 -10.86 14.91
CA ASP A 30 -15.99 -10.31 13.61
C ASP A 30 -15.68 -8.80 13.68
N ALA A 31 -16.49 -8.04 14.42
CA ALA A 31 -16.24 -6.63 14.64
C ALA A 31 -14.96 -6.39 15.45
N LEU A 32 -14.76 -7.20 16.51
CA LEU A 32 -13.55 -7.15 17.33
C LEU A 32 -12.29 -7.50 16.52
N LEU A 33 -12.36 -8.54 15.68
CA LEU A 33 -11.25 -8.96 14.83
C LEU A 33 -10.91 -7.91 13.77
N ALA A 34 -11.90 -7.22 13.19
CA ALA A 34 -11.64 -6.12 12.26
C ALA A 34 -10.83 -4.99 12.94
N GLN A 35 -11.22 -4.60 14.16
CA GLN A 35 -10.55 -3.57 14.93
C GLN A 35 -9.14 -3.99 15.37
N LEU A 36 -8.98 -5.24 15.82
CA LEU A 36 -7.67 -5.79 16.19
C LEU A 36 -6.73 -5.90 14.98
N THR A 37 -7.24 -6.30 13.82
CA THR A 37 -6.44 -6.39 12.58
C THR A 37 -5.97 -5.01 12.14
N LEU A 38 -6.81 -3.97 12.26
CA LEU A 38 -6.39 -2.59 12.02
C LEU A 38 -5.33 -2.13 13.02
N ALA A 39 -5.51 -2.42 14.31
CA ALA A 39 -4.53 -2.09 15.34
C ALA A 39 -3.17 -2.79 15.10
N ALA A 40 -3.18 -4.04 14.63
CA ALA A 40 -1.96 -4.76 14.25
C ALA A 40 -1.26 -4.09 13.06
N ALA A 41 -2.03 -3.66 12.05
CA ALA A 41 -1.49 -2.93 10.91
C ALA A 41 -0.85 -1.59 11.33
N ASP A 42 -1.51 -0.83 12.21
CA ASP A 42 -1.00 0.44 12.75
C ASP A 42 0.28 0.22 13.57
N GLU A 43 0.32 -0.84 14.38
CA GLU A 43 1.49 -1.22 15.16
C GLU A 43 2.68 -1.59 14.25
N SER A 44 2.43 -2.37 13.21
CA SER A 44 3.42 -2.74 12.18
C SER A 44 3.96 -1.49 11.48
N ALA A 45 3.07 -0.58 11.07
CA ALA A 45 3.43 0.69 10.43
C ALA A 45 4.25 1.60 11.36
N LEU A 46 3.90 1.69 12.64
CA LEU A 46 4.65 2.47 13.63
C LEU A 46 6.03 1.86 13.90
N ASN A 47 6.12 0.54 14.04
CA ASN A 47 7.40 -0.14 14.21
C ASN A 47 8.31 0.09 12.99
N ALA A 48 7.78 0.00 11.78
CA ALA A 48 8.50 0.32 10.55
C ALA A 48 8.95 1.79 10.49
N ALA A 49 8.08 2.72 10.88
CA ALA A 49 8.41 4.15 10.95
C ALA A 49 9.52 4.44 11.96
N CYS A 50 9.46 3.83 13.16
CA CYS A 50 10.49 3.95 14.19
C CYS A 50 11.83 3.35 13.77
N ALA A 51 11.83 2.29 12.96
CA ALA A 51 13.05 1.69 12.40
C ALA A 51 13.62 2.49 11.22
N SER A 52 12.82 3.35 10.59
CA SER A 52 13.21 4.11 9.41
C SER A 52 13.92 5.43 9.75
N HIS A 53 14.83 5.86 8.86
CA HIS A 53 15.40 7.20 8.94
C HIS A 53 14.33 8.25 8.59
N GLY A 54 14.19 9.26 9.45
CA GLY A 54 13.37 10.44 9.18
C GLY A 54 13.76 11.11 7.86
N CYS A 55 12.78 11.65 7.15
CA CYS A 55 12.98 12.30 5.87
C CYS A 55 12.23 13.63 5.80
N VAL A 56 12.74 14.55 4.98
CA VAL A 56 12.06 15.80 4.63
C VAL A 56 11.50 15.66 3.22
N GLY A 57 10.18 15.78 3.08
CA GLY A 57 9.50 15.73 1.78
C GLY A 57 9.30 17.13 1.19
N LEU A 58 9.69 17.32 -0.07
CA LEU A 58 9.49 18.57 -0.82
C LEU A 58 8.32 18.41 -1.81
N TYR A 59 7.19 19.06 -1.53
CA TYR A 59 5.96 18.97 -2.33
C TYR A 59 5.58 20.33 -2.95
N GLY A 60 4.88 20.29 -4.08
CA GLY A 60 4.35 21.49 -4.75
C GLY A 60 4.80 21.67 -6.21
N TYR A 61 4.22 22.68 -6.87
CA TYR A 61 4.38 22.92 -8.31
C TYR A 61 5.67 23.65 -8.71
N ALA A 62 6.24 24.46 -7.80
CA ALA A 62 7.43 25.28 -8.09
C ALA A 62 8.72 24.43 -8.10
N GLN A 63 9.05 23.85 -9.26
CA GLN A 63 10.19 22.93 -9.38
C GLN A 63 11.53 23.60 -9.04
N SER A 64 11.77 24.83 -9.51
CA SER A 64 13.01 25.57 -9.21
C SER A 64 13.17 25.85 -7.73
N ALA A 65 12.08 26.11 -7.00
CA ALA A 65 12.12 26.31 -5.55
C ALA A 65 12.48 25.01 -4.82
N LYS A 66 11.93 23.87 -5.24
CA LYS A 66 12.29 22.55 -4.70
C LYS A 66 13.75 22.20 -4.99
N ALA A 67 14.23 22.46 -6.20
CA ALA A 67 15.62 22.27 -6.57
C ALA A 67 16.55 23.11 -5.68
N HIS A 68 16.24 24.40 -5.49
CA HIS A 68 17.01 25.28 -4.61
C HIS A 68 17.04 24.81 -3.15
N LEU A 69 15.90 24.36 -2.61
CA LEU A 69 15.83 23.79 -1.26
C LEU A 69 16.65 22.49 -1.15
N LEU A 70 16.54 21.61 -2.16
CA LEU A 70 17.30 20.38 -2.22
C LEU A 70 18.81 20.63 -2.26
N THR A 71 19.27 21.59 -3.07
CA THR A 71 20.68 22.01 -3.09
C THR A 71 21.12 22.59 -1.76
N THR A 72 20.30 23.44 -1.13
CA THR A 72 20.64 24.08 0.15
C THR A 72 20.75 23.05 1.30
N LEU A 73 19.92 22.00 1.27
CA LEU A 73 19.90 20.99 2.34
C LEU A 73 20.89 19.84 2.11
N CYS A 74 21.10 19.44 0.85
CA CYS A 74 21.82 18.21 0.51
C CYS A 74 23.04 18.44 -0.39
N GLY A 75 23.22 19.65 -0.93
CA GLY A 75 24.34 19.96 -1.81
C GLY A 75 25.68 19.98 -1.08
N ASN A 76 26.75 19.70 -1.83
CA ASN A 76 28.11 19.87 -1.37
C ASN A 76 28.53 21.35 -1.32
N GLU A 77 29.77 21.63 -0.94
CA GLU A 77 30.32 23.01 -0.87
C GLU A 77 30.24 23.78 -2.21
N ASN A 78 30.16 23.05 -3.33
CA ASN A 78 30.04 23.60 -4.67
C ASN A 78 28.58 23.72 -5.15
N GLY A 79 27.60 23.46 -4.27
CA GLY A 79 26.17 23.50 -4.60
C GLY A 79 25.73 22.39 -5.55
N LYS A 80 26.47 21.29 -5.65
CA LYS A 80 26.13 20.13 -6.48
C LYS A 80 25.52 19.02 -5.62
N LEU A 81 24.60 18.28 -6.22
CA LEU A 81 24.00 17.10 -5.57
C LEU A 81 24.61 15.85 -6.18
N GLU A 82 25.63 15.32 -5.52
CA GLU A 82 26.38 14.16 -6.00
C GLU A 82 25.63 12.85 -5.75
N ILE A 83 25.44 12.08 -6.82
CA ILE A 83 24.90 10.72 -6.82
C ILE A 83 26.06 9.77 -7.06
N ILE A 84 26.41 9.04 -6.01
CA ILE A 84 27.50 8.08 -6.03
C ILE A 84 26.99 6.80 -6.69
N THR A 85 27.67 6.36 -7.75
CA THR A 85 27.42 5.06 -8.38
C THR A 85 28.72 4.26 -8.51
N PRO A 86 28.66 2.93 -8.73
CA PRO A 86 29.87 2.11 -8.84
C PRO A 86 30.84 2.59 -9.93
N ASP A 87 30.32 3.14 -11.04
CA ASP A 87 31.12 3.50 -12.21
C ASP A 87 31.65 4.94 -12.16
N ARG A 88 30.82 5.89 -11.71
CA ARG A 88 31.17 7.32 -11.60
C ARG A 88 30.19 8.11 -10.74
N ASP A 89 30.61 9.29 -10.31
CA ASP A 89 29.74 10.24 -9.62
C ASP A 89 29.01 11.14 -10.63
N TYR A 90 27.72 11.35 -10.37
CA TYR A 90 26.86 12.20 -11.19
C TYR A 90 26.34 13.38 -10.39
N ASP A 91 26.44 14.60 -10.92
CA ASP A 91 25.62 15.71 -10.41
C ASP A 91 24.17 15.55 -10.89
N TYR A 92 23.23 15.39 -9.96
CA TYR A 92 21.80 15.18 -10.25
C TYR A 92 21.22 16.29 -11.14
N PHE A 93 21.54 17.56 -10.87
CA PHE A 93 20.93 18.67 -11.61
C PHE A 93 21.48 18.86 -13.01
N SER A 94 22.74 18.49 -13.24
CA SER A 94 23.39 18.66 -14.54
C SER A 94 23.24 17.41 -15.44
N HIS A 95 23.26 16.22 -14.85
CA HIS A 95 23.32 14.96 -15.61
C HIS A 95 22.01 14.15 -15.61
N ILE A 96 21.19 14.25 -14.57
CA ILE A 96 19.99 13.41 -14.40
C ILE A 96 18.72 14.22 -14.64
N ASN A 97 18.59 15.40 -14.02
CA ASN A 97 17.41 16.25 -14.16
C ASN A 97 17.80 17.70 -14.58
N PRO A 98 18.32 17.87 -15.81
CA PRO A 98 18.60 19.20 -16.34
C PRO A 98 17.31 20.01 -16.50
N GLY A 99 17.31 21.25 -15.99
CA GLY A 99 16.16 22.16 -16.08
C GLY A 99 15.08 21.93 -15.02
N HIS A 100 15.30 21.04 -14.05
CA HIS A 100 14.38 20.79 -12.93
C HIS A 100 12.98 20.35 -13.38
N ALA A 101 12.91 19.45 -14.35
CA ALA A 101 11.65 18.85 -14.79
C ALA A 101 10.99 18.07 -13.63
N PRO A 102 9.64 17.98 -13.61
CA PRO A 102 8.95 17.09 -12.68
C PRO A 102 9.39 15.64 -12.92
N ALA A 103 9.70 14.91 -11.85
CA ALA A 103 9.99 13.49 -11.92
C ALA A 103 8.69 12.67 -12.05
N ASN A 104 8.74 11.58 -12.82
CA ASN A 104 7.62 10.63 -12.97
C ASN A 104 7.42 9.75 -11.73
N MET A 105 8.30 9.86 -10.74
CA MET A 105 8.25 9.13 -9.47
C MET A 105 8.78 10.02 -8.34
N ALA A 106 8.43 9.67 -7.10
CA ALA A 106 9.05 10.28 -5.94
C ALA A 106 10.52 9.83 -5.83
N ILE A 107 11.44 10.78 -5.70
CA ILE A 107 12.88 10.51 -5.57
C ILE A 107 13.31 10.80 -4.15
N ARG A 108 13.90 9.79 -3.49
CA ARG A 108 14.52 9.93 -2.16
C ARG A 108 16.03 9.90 -2.31
N PHE A 109 16.68 10.95 -1.83
CA PHE A 109 18.13 10.98 -1.66
C PHE A 109 18.48 10.51 -0.26
N THR A 110 19.51 9.68 -0.13
CA THR A 110 20.03 9.22 1.16
C THR A 110 21.54 9.22 1.15
N ARG A 111 22.14 9.34 2.33
CA ARG A 111 23.58 9.15 2.55
C ARG A 111 23.93 7.71 2.90
N ASP A 112 22.91 6.88 3.14
CA ASP A 112 23.08 5.46 3.41
C ASP A 112 23.69 4.78 2.18
N ILE A 113 24.85 4.17 2.36
CA ILE A 113 25.50 3.39 1.30
C ILE A 113 24.91 1.98 1.35
N PHE A 114 24.07 1.65 0.38
CA PHE A 114 23.61 0.28 0.21
C PHE A 114 24.70 -0.54 -0.50
N SER A 115 25.10 -1.65 0.09
CA SER A 115 26.25 -2.43 -0.34
C SER A 115 26.13 -3.00 -1.77
N ASN A 116 27.04 -2.56 -2.64
CA ASN A 116 27.75 -3.27 -3.72
C ASN A 116 27.01 -4.28 -4.62
N GLU A 117 25.75 -4.06 -5.00
CA GLU A 117 25.27 -4.64 -6.26
C GLU A 117 25.73 -3.75 -7.41
N SER A 118 26.92 -4.06 -7.93
CA SER A 118 27.75 -3.25 -8.83
C SER A 118 27.14 -2.88 -10.19
N GLY A 119 25.82 -2.98 -10.37
CA GLY A 119 25.10 -2.59 -11.60
C GLY A 119 23.73 -1.95 -11.37
N TRP A 120 23.23 -1.86 -10.14
CA TRP A 120 21.86 -1.41 -9.85
C TRP A 120 21.85 -0.35 -8.75
N PRO A 121 22.26 0.90 -9.06
CA PRO A 121 22.42 1.96 -8.06
C PRO A 121 21.10 2.51 -7.51
N LEU A 122 19.97 2.21 -8.17
CA LEU A 122 18.65 2.67 -7.73
C LEU A 122 17.92 1.58 -6.96
N ARG A 123 17.19 2.00 -5.93
CA ARG A 123 16.22 1.17 -5.23
C ARG A 123 14.82 1.71 -5.48
N LEU A 124 14.03 0.97 -6.23
CA LEU A 124 12.63 1.29 -6.48
C LEU A 124 11.80 0.69 -5.36
N ARG A 125 11.00 1.52 -4.69
CA ARG A 125 9.94 1.03 -3.82
C ARG A 125 8.67 0.93 -4.66
N LEU A 126 8.10 -0.27 -4.73
CA LEU A 126 6.87 -0.51 -5.48
C LEU A 126 5.65 -0.20 -4.60
N ILE A 127 4.57 0.20 -5.26
CA ILE A 127 3.25 0.34 -4.64
C ILE A 127 2.67 -1.07 -4.46
N SER A 128 2.18 -1.41 -3.27
CA SER A 128 1.54 -2.71 -3.02
C SER A 128 0.17 -2.81 -3.70
N GLU A 129 -0.39 -4.02 -3.80
CA GLU A 129 -1.74 -4.21 -4.35
C GLU A 129 -2.77 -3.36 -3.58
N ALA A 130 -2.67 -3.33 -2.24
CA ALA A 130 -3.57 -2.59 -1.38
C ALA A 130 -3.38 -1.06 -1.47
N GLU A 131 -2.14 -0.59 -1.54
CA GLU A 131 -1.87 0.84 -1.79
C GLU A 131 -2.43 1.26 -3.16
N LEU A 132 -2.37 0.38 -4.16
CA LEU A 132 -2.96 0.60 -5.47
C LEU A 132 -4.49 0.67 -5.40
N VAL A 133 -5.13 -0.20 -4.61
CA VAL A 133 -6.58 -0.10 -4.32
C VAL A 133 -6.92 1.26 -3.70
N GLN A 134 -6.12 1.76 -2.76
CA GLN A 134 -6.34 3.07 -2.12
C GLN A 134 -6.26 4.22 -3.12
N ILE A 135 -5.30 4.21 -4.04
CA ILE A 135 -5.20 5.23 -5.12
C ILE A 135 -6.49 5.25 -5.95
N PHE A 136 -7.02 4.08 -6.31
CA PHE A 136 -8.24 3.95 -7.10
C PHE A 136 -9.49 4.36 -6.31
N ILE A 137 -9.56 4.07 -5.02
CA ILE A 137 -10.61 4.59 -4.12
C ILE A 137 -10.55 6.11 -4.06
N ALA A 138 -9.37 6.71 -3.89
CA ALA A 138 -9.20 8.15 -3.81
C ALA A 138 -9.69 8.81 -5.11
N TRP A 139 -9.27 8.29 -6.26
CA TRP A 139 -9.68 8.79 -7.57
C TRP A 139 -11.19 8.70 -7.77
N THR A 140 -11.79 7.53 -7.49
CA THR A 140 -13.24 7.32 -7.71
C THR A 140 -14.12 8.03 -6.70
N SER A 141 -13.67 8.22 -5.46
CA SER A 141 -14.40 8.97 -4.44
C SER A 141 -14.60 10.44 -4.82
N SER A 142 -13.68 11.00 -5.62
CA SER A 142 -13.79 12.36 -6.16
C SER A 142 -14.72 12.47 -7.37
N SER A 143 -15.09 11.34 -7.98
CA SER A 143 -15.93 11.28 -9.18
C SER A 143 -17.42 11.14 -8.84
N PRO A 144 -18.32 11.94 -9.42
CA PRO A 144 -19.76 11.86 -9.17
C PRO A 144 -20.41 10.61 -9.77
N VAL A 145 -19.70 9.85 -10.61
CA VAL A 145 -20.22 8.68 -11.36
C VAL A 145 -20.12 7.37 -10.55
N CYS A 146 -19.37 7.37 -9.44
CA CYS A 146 -19.16 6.15 -8.66
C CYS A 146 -20.44 5.73 -7.91
N ARG A 147 -21.16 4.74 -8.46
CA ARG A 147 -22.32 4.11 -7.81
C ARG A 147 -21.85 3.28 -6.63
N GLN A 148 -22.59 3.31 -5.52
CA GLN A 148 -22.35 2.40 -4.40
C GLN A 148 -23.02 1.05 -4.65
N VAL A 149 -22.30 -0.02 -4.37
CA VAL A 149 -22.86 -1.38 -4.39
C VAL A 149 -23.63 -1.61 -3.09
N GLU A 150 -24.77 -2.27 -3.15
CA GLU A 150 -25.55 -2.55 -1.94
C GLU A 150 -24.87 -3.60 -1.07
N LYS A 151 -24.97 -3.45 0.26
CA LYS A 151 -24.39 -4.39 1.23
C LYS A 151 -24.82 -5.84 0.98
N SER A 152 -26.09 -6.07 0.63
CA SER A 152 -26.64 -7.40 0.31
C SER A 152 -25.94 -8.07 -0.88
N ILE A 153 -25.55 -7.28 -1.89
CA ILE A 153 -24.82 -7.77 -3.07
C ILE A 153 -23.38 -8.10 -2.66
N ILE A 154 -22.75 -7.25 -1.84
CA ILE A 154 -21.39 -7.47 -1.31
C ILE A 154 -21.35 -8.78 -0.53
N THR A 155 -22.25 -8.96 0.44
CA THR A 155 -22.28 -10.18 1.28
C THR A 155 -22.55 -11.44 0.45
N SER A 156 -23.50 -11.39 -0.49
CA SER A 156 -23.79 -12.52 -1.38
C SER A 156 -22.60 -12.91 -2.27
N ARG A 157 -21.79 -11.94 -2.71
CA ARG A 157 -20.59 -12.23 -3.51
C ARG A 157 -19.46 -12.79 -2.68
N LEU A 158 -19.24 -12.24 -1.47
CA LEU A 158 -18.26 -12.77 -0.53
C LEU A 158 -18.55 -14.26 -0.23
N GLU A 159 -19.80 -14.61 0.02
CA GLU A 159 -20.24 -16.00 0.19
C GLU A 159 -19.92 -16.87 -1.02
N LYS A 160 -20.22 -16.39 -2.24
CA LYS A 160 -19.89 -17.14 -3.48
C LYS A 160 -18.38 -17.35 -3.62
N TRP A 161 -17.58 -16.34 -3.34
CA TRP A 161 -16.13 -16.40 -3.46
C TRP A 161 -15.46 -17.26 -2.39
N GLN A 162 -16.14 -17.63 -1.30
CA GLN A 162 -15.62 -18.63 -0.35
C GLN A 162 -15.30 -19.97 -1.04
N SER A 163 -16.07 -20.34 -2.07
CA SER A 163 -15.83 -21.55 -2.86
C SER A 163 -14.62 -21.46 -3.80
N LEU A 164 -14.10 -20.25 -4.04
CA LEU A 164 -12.95 -19.98 -4.92
C LEU A 164 -11.62 -19.82 -4.16
N ARG A 165 -11.63 -20.08 -2.85
CA ARG A 165 -10.42 -20.01 -2.02
C ARG A 165 -9.38 -21.00 -2.51
N GLN A 166 -8.16 -20.53 -2.61
CA GLN A 166 -7.00 -21.34 -2.94
C GLN A 166 -6.55 -22.13 -1.70
N PRO A 167 -5.98 -23.34 -1.89
CA PRO A 167 -5.50 -24.18 -0.79
C PRO A 167 -4.31 -23.57 -0.04
N GLN A 168 -3.55 -22.69 -0.70
CA GLN A 168 -2.46 -21.92 -0.12
C GLN A 168 -2.78 -20.42 -0.20
N PRO A 169 -2.32 -19.61 0.76
CA PRO A 169 -2.40 -18.15 0.66
C PRO A 169 -1.79 -17.67 -0.65
N VAL A 170 -2.49 -16.77 -1.33
CA VAL A 170 -2.03 -16.18 -2.59
C VAL A 170 -1.29 -14.88 -2.27
N PRO A 171 -0.03 -14.72 -2.69
CA PRO A 171 0.69 -13.46 -2.51
C PRO A 171 -0.05 -12.26 -3.11
N GLY A 172 0.20 -11.08 -2.52
CA GLY A 172 -0.25 -9.79 -3.03
C GLY A 172 -1.00 -8.94 -2.02
N VAL A 173 -1.77 -9.55 -1.11
CA VAL A 173 -2.48 -8.82 -0.07
C VAL A 173 -2.56 -9.60 1.25
N THR A 174 -2.44 -8.89 2.36
CA THR A 174 -2.58 -9.40 3.73
C THR A 174 -3.86 -8.90 4.40
N ALA A 175 -4.30 -9.56 5.48
CA ALA A 175 -5.47 -9.12 6.25
C ALA A 175 -5.28 -7.70 6.82
N GLU A 176 -4.07 -7.36 7.28
CA GLU A 176 -3.69 -6.02 7.74
C GLU A 176 -3.83 -4.97 6.63
N GLU A 177 -3.35 -5.27 5.42
CA GLU A 177 -3.51 -4.39 4.27
C GLU A 177 -4.99 -4.18 3.88
N VAL A 178 -5.83 -5.21 4.00
CA VAL A 178 -7.28 -5.06 3.82
C VAL A 178 -7.87 -4.14 4.89
N ALA A 179 -7.44 -4.27 6.15
CA ALA A 179 -7.92 -3.42 7.24
C ALA A 179 -7.49 -1.95 7.06
N THR A 180 -6.25 -1.69 6.64
CA THR A 180 -5.80 -0.32 6.30
C THR A 180 -6.60 0.25 5.13
N THR A 181 -6.91 -0.57 4.12
CA THR A 181 -7.76 -0.19 2.98
C THR A 181 -9.18 0.13 3.41
N ALA A 182 -9.74 -0.64 4.36
CA ALA A 182 -11.05 -0.36 4.96
C ALA A 182 -11.07 0.98 5.68
N SER A 183 -10.04 1.27 6.47
CA SER A 183 -9.87 2.55 7.17
C SER A 183 -9.76 3.71 6.16
N PHE A 184 -8.94 3.54 5.12
CA PHE A 184 -8.79 4.53 4.05
C PHE A 184 -10.12 4.79 3.31
N TRP A 185 -10.84 3.73 2.94
CA TRP A 185 -12.14 3.83 2.27
C TRP A 185 -13.16 4.63 3.10
N ARG A 186 -13.20 4.41 4.42
CA ARG A 186 -14.03 5.18 5.34
C ARG A 186 -13.61 6.66 5.37
N SER A 187 -12.32 6.95 5.34
CA SER A 187 -11.80 8.33 5.34
C SER A 187 -12.17 9.11 4.07
N CYS A 188 -12.30 8.44 2.92
CA CYS A 188 -12.64 9.07 1.64
C CYS A 188 -14.15 9.33 1.47
N LEU A 189 -15.02 8.66 2.24
CA LEU A 189 -16.46 8.70 2.04
C LEU A 189 -17.21 9.33 3.22
N PRO A 190 -18.24 10.17 2.97
CA PRO A 190 -19.15 10.63 4.02
C PRO A 190 -19.84 9.46 4.73
N SER A 191 -20.17 9.61 6.02
CA SER A 191 -20.78 8.54 6.83
C SER A 191 -22.07 7.94 6.23
N ALA A 192 -22.89 8.73 5.54
CA ALA A 192 -24.11 8.26 4.86
C ALA A 192 -23.84 7.23 3.75
N ARG A 193 -22.60 7.16 3.25
CA ARG A 193 -22.14 6.29 2.17
C ARG A 193 -21.35 5.08 2.68
N GLN A 194 -21.10 4.99 3.98
CA GLN A 194 -20.31 3.92 4.61
C GLN A 194 -21.18 2.71 4.95
N HIS A 195 -21.69 2.01 3.94
CA HIS A 195 -22.63 0.89 4.10
C HIS A 195 -21.97 -0.47 4.42
N ILE A 196 -20.64 -0.57 4.37
CA ILE A 196 -19.87 -1.78 4.71
C ILE A 196 -19.46 -1.70 6.18
N ASP A 197 -19.98 -2.60 7.01
CA ASP A 197 -19.70 -2.69 8.44
C ASP A 197 -18.43 -3.49 8.75
N ASP A 198 -18.00 -3.45 10.01
CA ASP A 198 -16.78 -4.13 10.47
C ASP A 198 -16.81 -5.65 10.20
N ALA A 199 -17.96 -6.30 10.39
CA ALA A 199 -18.10 -7.73 10.11
C ALA A 199 -17.89 -8.07 8.63
N THR A 200 -18.45 -7.26 7.72
CA THR A 200 -18.22 -7.45 6.27
C THR A 200 -16.75 -7.20 5.91
N TRP A 201 -16.11 -6.19 6.50
CA TRP A 201 -14.67 -5.95 6.31
C TRP A 201 -13.80 -7.07 6.86
N GLN A 202 -14.18 -7.68 7.97
CA GLN A 202 -13.49 -8.86 8.49
C GLN A 202 -13.60 -10.06 7.54
N HIS A 203 -14.74 -10.22 6.89
CA HIS A 203 -14.90 -11.23 5.85
C HIS A 203 -13.97 -10.95 4.66
N PHE A 204 -13.85 -9.69 4.19
CA PHE A 204 -12.84 -9.33 3.18
C PHE A 204 -11.41 -9.67 3.65
N ALA A 205 -11.05 -9.28 4.87
CA ALA A 205 -9.69 -9.48 5.41
C ALA A 205 -9.31 -10.96 5.52
N SER A 206 -10.28 -11.84 5.83
CA SER A 206 -10.06 -13.29 5.90
C SER A 206 -10.10 -14.00 4.54
N LEU A 207 -10.80 -13.41 3.55
CA LEU A 207 -11.05 -14.03 2.25
C LEU A 207 -10.03 -13.61 1.19
N LEU A 208 -9.76 -12.31 1.05
CA LEU A 208 -8.91 -11.77 -0.03
C LEU A 208 -7.51 -12.38 -0.11
N PRO A 209 -6.77 -12.61 1.01
CA PRO A 209 -5.47 -13.28 0.96
C PRO A 209 -5.51 -14.73 0.45
N ALA A 210 -6.70 -15.34 0.38
CA ALA A 210 -6.91 -16.70 -0.10
C ALA A 210 -7.51 -16.73 -1.53
N LEU A 211 -7.72 -15.60 -2.19
CA LEU A 211 -8.28 -15.52 -3.53
C LEU A 211 -7.19 -15.28 -4.58
N ASP A 212 -7.43 -15.74 -5.81
CA ASP A 212 -6.57 -15.43 -6.95
C ASP A 212 -6.71 -13.96 -7.37
N LEU A 213 -5.75 -13.47 -8.16
CA LEU A 213 -5.67 -12.05 -8.55
C LEU A 213 -6.96 -11.58 -9.26
N THR A 214 -7.51 -12.41 -10.13
CA THR A 214 -8.73 -12.08 -10.88
C THR A 214 -9.94 -11.96 -9.95
N THR A 215 -10.13 -12.87 -8.99
CA THR A 215 -11.24 -12.75 -8.04
C THR A 215 -11.04 -11.56 -7.10
N ARG A 216 -9.80 -11.29 -6.66
CA ARG A 216 -9.48 -10.07 -5.90
C ARG A 216 -9.85 -8.80 -6.65
N ALA A 217 -9.59 -8.72 -7.96
CA ALA A 217 -10.00 -7.59 -8.78
C ALA A 217 -11.51 -7.32 -8.70
N HIS A 218 -12.32 -8.37 -8.79
CA HIS A 218 -13.79 -8.27 -8.68
C HIS A 218 -14.24 -7.89 -7.28
N ALA A 219 -13.51 -8.34 -6.25
CA ALA A 219 -13.78 -7.97 -4.86
C ALA A 219 -13.47 -6.49 -4.61
N TRP A 220 -12.35 -5.98 -5.11
CA TRP A 220 -12.01 -4.56 -5.04
C TRP A 220 -12.92 -3.69 -5.89
N ALA A 221 -13.44 -4.22 -7.00
CA ALA A 221 -14.40 -3.52 -7.84
C ALA A 221 -15.66 -3.05 -7.11
N LEU A 222 -16.04 -3.75 -6.04
CA LEU A 222 -17.16 -3.36 -5.17
C LEU A 222 -16.94 -1.98 -4.51
N LEU A 223 -15.69 -1.58 -4.28
CA LEU A 223 -15.36 -0.33 -3.60
C LEU A 223 -15.47 0.91 -4.50
N TRP A 224 -15.47 0.72 -5.83
CA TRP A 224 -15.57 1.78 -6.83
C TRP A 224 -16.72 1.60 -7.82
N GLY A 225 -17.76 0.87 -7.42
CA GLY A 225 -19.01 0.77 -8.17
C GLY A 225 -18.95 -0.12 -9.40
N GLU A 226 -18.04 -1.09 -9.44
CA GLU A 226 -17.91 -2.11 -10.48
C GLU A 226 -17.66 -1.57 -11.88
N GLN A 227 -17.00 -0.41 -11.99
CA GLN A 227 -16.63 0.16 -13.28
C GLN A 227 -15.57 -0.74 -13.95
N PRO A 228 -15.85 -1.30 -15.14
CA PRO A 228 -14.97 -2.27 -15.76
C PRO A 228 -13.63 -1.66 -16.19
N GLU A 229 -13.62 -0.41 -16.66
CA GLU A 229 -12.41 0.28 -17.10
C GLU A 229 -11.42 0.46 -15.93
N ILE A 230 -11.96 0.85 -14.78
CA ILE A 230 -11.21 1.06 -13.54
C ILE A 230 -10.63 -0.27 -13.05
N THR A 231 -11.47 -1.30 -13.03
CA THR A 231 -11.08 -2.65 -12.59
C THR A 231 -10.02 -3.25 -13.52
N GLN A 232 -10.13 -3.01 -14.83
CA GLN A 232 -9.15 -3.48 -15.81
C GLN A 232 -7.80 -2.75 -15.67
N GLN A 233 -7.81 -1.44 -15.40
CA GLN A 233 -6.58 -0.67 -15.15
C GLN A 233 -5.87 -1.15 -13.88
N TRP A 234 -6.62 -1.32 -12.80
CA TRP A 234 -6.10 -1.89 -11.56
C TRP A 234 -5.49 -3.27 -11.81
N LEU A 235 -6.22 -4.14 -12.52
CA LEU A 235 -5.80 -5.50 -12.82
C LEU A 235 -4.51 -5.52 -13.65
N ALA A 236 -4.36 -4.64 -14.64
CA ALA A 236 -3.15 -4.54 -15.45
C ALA A 236 -1.92 -4.19 -14.60
N LEU A 237 -2.05 -3.25 -13.65
CA LEU A 237 -0.96 -2.88 -12.75
C LEU A 237 -0.67 -3.99 -11.73
N ALA A 238 -1.69 -4.64 -11.19
CA ALA A 238 -1.51 -5.74 -10.25
C ALA A 238 -0.86 -6.97 -10.90
N HIS A 239 -1.10 -7.24 -12.19
CA HIS A 239 -0.36 -8.25 -12.94
C HIS A 239 1.14 -7.93 -13.03
N MET A 240 1.50 -6.65 -13.22
CA MET A 240 2.92 -6.24 -13.21
C MET A 240 3.55 -6.51 -11.85
N LEU A 241 2.83 -6.23 -10.75
CA LEU A 241 3.30 -6.56 -9.39
C LEU A 241 3.45 -8.07 -9.17
N GLN A 242 2.55 -8.87 -9.74
CA GLN A 242 2.67 -10.33 -9.67
C GLN A 242 3.90 -10.83 -10.43
N GLN A 243 4.23 -10.23 -11.58
CA GLN A 243 5.43 -10.56 -12.35
C GLN A 243 6.73 -10.22 -11.61
N THR A 244 6.71 -9.24 -10.71
CA THR A 244 7.85 -8.91 -9.83
C THR A 244 7.87 -9.77 -8.55
N GLY A 245 6.98 -10.75 -8.42
CA GLY A 245 6.86 -11.60 -7.24
C GLY A 245 6.33 -10.86 -6.01
N HIS A 246 5.59 -9.75 -6.21
CA HIS A 246 5.12 -8.85 -5.16
C HIS A 246 6.26 -8.28 -4.30
N ALA A 247 7.44 -8.08 -4.90
CA ALA A 247 8.57 -7.45 -4.22
C ALA A 247 8.22 -6.00 -3.83
N GLY A 248 8.42 -5.64 -2.56
CA GLY A 248 8.24 -4.26 -2.10
C GLY A 248 9.37 -3.32 -2.57
N GLU A 249 10.56 -3.87 -2.80
CA GLU A 249 11.71 -3.13 -3.30
C GLU A 249 12.40 -3.89 -4.44
N LEU A 250 12.86 -3.17 -5.47
CA LEU A 250 13.62 -3.70 -6.60
C LEU A 250 14.90 -2.89 -6.81
N ALA A 251 16.00 -3.57 -7.10
CA ALA A 251 17.21 -2.94 -7.60
C ALA A 251 17.04 -2.57 -9.08
N ALA A 252 17.44 -1.37 -9.46
CA ALA A 252 17.18 -0.83 -10.79
C ALA A 252 18.35 0.01 -11.34
N PRO A 253 18.45 0.15 -12.67
CA PRO A 253 19.59 0.80 -13.31
C PRO A 253 19.39 2.32 -13.31
N LEU A 254 20.49 3.07 -13.33
CA LEU A 254 20.42 4.54 -13.37
C LEU A 254 19.65 5.08 -14.59
N SER A 255 19.60 4.30 -15.68
CA SER A 255 18.89 4.66 -16.92
C SER A 255 17.39 4.89 -16.76
N LEU A 256 16.77 4.52 -15.62
CA LEU A 256 15.37 4.87 -15.35
C LEU A 256 15.15 6.33 -14.96
N LEU A 257 16.21 7.06 -14.59
CA LEU A 257 16.14 8.47 -14.23
C LEU A 257 16.64 9.41 -15.34
N VAL A 258 17.22 8.87 -16.42
CA VAL A 258 17.82 9.61 -17.54
C VAL A 258 16.89 9.61 -18.75
#